data_AF-A0A524GIF0-F1
#
_entry.id   AF-A0A524GIF0-F1
#
_cell.length_a   1.000
_cell.length_b   1.000
_cell.length_c   1.000
_cell.angle_alpha   90.00
_cell.angle_beta   90.00
_cell.angle_gamma   90.00
#
_symmetry.space_group_name_H-M   'P 1'
#
loop_
_entity.id
_entity.type
_entity.pdbx_description
1 polymer ?
#
loop_
_entity_poly.entity_id
_entity_poly.type
_entity_poly.pdbx_seq_one_letter_code
_entity_poly.pdbx_strand_id
1 'polypeptide(L)'
;MNQPPFETDMQLEGWCLFWARLEVNDVDPTNLATRRGQVADAARGRFSDTAAISGDPVVAALRALFRAAGCDPTRYRPASEALLRRLVKGSELPAIFPLVDLNNCLSAELAVPCCVMVEDSFRAPLVWRSGVEGESYESLRGPFNLVDKPVLFDPDGPLDTPITPATSGSRSRPPQPWRGSSPTCPHLRLTPTPPAPPSTVSRMARGSRLSGVEPQGRKEHRDIGPSHSTVATSQTQRRKAAKGSQG
;
A
#
# COMPACT_ATOMS: atom_id res chain seq x y z
N MET A 1 16.18 11.73 -5.76
CA MET A 1 15.15 11.02 -4.98
C MET A 1 14.62 12.02 -3.97
N ASN A 2 13.31 12.29 -3.98
CA ASN A 2 12.73 13.28 -3.08
C ASN A 2 12.69 12.71 -1.67
N GLN A 3 13.25 13.43 -0.70
CA GLN A 3 13.10 13.10 0.72
C GLN A 3 11.60 13.15 1.10
N PRO A 4 11.15 12.32 2.04
CA PRO A 4 9.79 12.40 2.56
C PRO A 4 9.50 13.81 3.10
N PRO A 5 8.26 14.32 2.96
CA PRO A 5 7.86 15.64 3.43
C PRO A 5 7.60 15.65 4.95
N PHE A 6 8.09 14.63 5.65
CA PHE A 6 7.95 14.39 7.08
C PHE A 6 9.27 13.85 7.62
N GLU A 7 9.54 14.12 8.90
CA GLU A 7 10.74 13.65 9.57
C GLU A 7 10.75 12.12 9.65
N THR A 8 11.93 11.54 9.41
CA THR A 8 12.15 10.09 9.50
C THR A 8 13.45 9.80 10.24
N ASP A 9 13.42 8.83 11.15
CA ASP A 9 14.58 8.27 11.82
C ASP A 9 14.75 6.79 11.43
N MET A 10 15.79 6.50 10.65
CA MET A 10 16.06 5.17 10.09
C MET A 10 17.12 4.46 10.93
N GLN A 11 16.70 3.80 12.01
CA GLN A 11 17.61 3.17 12.98
C GLN A 11 18.14 1.80 12.53
N LEU A 12 17.46 1.13 11.59
CA LEU A 12 17.96 -0.13 11.00
C LEU A 12 18.85 0.15 9.80
N GLU A 13 20.11 -0.30 9.88
CA GLU A 13 21.10 -0.13 8.82
C GLU A 13 20.70 -0.83 7.51
N GLY A 14 21.06 -0.20 6.38
CA GLY A 14 20.82 -0.74 5.04
C GLY A 14 19.39 -0.59 4.51
N TRP A 15 18.47 -0.10 5.34
CA TRP A 15 17.11 0.24 4.92
C TRP A 15 17.05 1.67 4.39
N CYS A 16 16.23 1.90 3.36
CA CYS A 16 15.77 3.23 3.04
C CYS A 16 14.26 3.28 2.86
N LEU A 17 13.68 4.45 3.13
CA LEU A 17 12.28 4.71 2.89
C LEU A 17 12.13 5.39 1.54
N PHE A 18 11.45 4.73 0.62
CA PHE A 18 10.90 5.35 -0.57
C PHE A 18 9.45 5.74 -0.28
N TRP A 19 9.02 6.89 -0.77
CA TRP A 19 7.68 7.37 -0.53
C TRP A 19 7.10 7.98 -1.80
N ALA A 20 5.79 7.92 -1.92
CA ALA A 20 5.03 8.62 -2.93
C ALA A 20 3.67 9.04 -2.36
N ARG A 21 3.24 10.27 -2.65
CA ARG A 21 1.84 10.66 -2.45
C ARG A 21 1.04 10.14 -3.64
N LEU A 22 -0.02 9.41 -3.35
CA LEU A 22 -0.97 8.92 -4.35
C LEU A 22 -2.29 9.68 -4.22
N GLU A 23 -2.80 10.10 -5.36
CA GLU A 23 -4.12 10.70 -5.51
C GLU A 23 -4.93 9.80 -6.41
N VAL A 24 -6.10 9.38 -5.92
CA VAL A 24 -7.00 8.51 -6.66
C VAL A 24 -7.91 9.39 -7.51
N ASN A 25 -7.61 9.44 -8.81
CA ASN A 25 -8.45 10.09 -9.82
C ASN A 25 -9.06 9.00 -10.70
N ASP A 26 -10.38 8.97 -10.81
CA ASP A 26 -11.15 8.10 -11.71
C ASP A 26 -10.61 6.66 -11.85
N VAL A 27 -10.89 5.81 -10.84
CA VAL A 27 -10.48 4.40 -10.90
C VAL A 27 -11.37 3.64 -11.88
N ASP A 28 -10.80 3.23 -13.01
CA ASP A 28 -11.38 2.19 -13.85
C ASP A 28 -11.05 0.80 -13.27
N PRO A 29 -12.07 0.05 -12.78
CA PRO A 29 -11.85 -1.30 -12.26
C PRO A 29 -11.26 -2.27 -13.28
N THR A 30 -11.50 -2.04 -14.58
CA THR A 30 -10.99 -2.86 -15.68
C THR A 30 -9.47 -2.72 -15.78
N ASN A 31 -8.96 -1.49 -15.79
CA ASN A 31 -7.51 -1.23 -15.85
C ASN A 31 -6.77 -1.87 -14.67
N LEU A 32 -7.35 -1.78 -13.47
CA LEU A 32 -6.75 -2.38 -12.28
C LEU A 32 -6.80 -3.91 -12.32
N ALA A 33 -7.88 -4.49 -12.83
CA ALA A 33 -7.97 -5.94 -13.04
C ALA A 33 -6.96 -6.43 -14.07
N THR A 34 -6.82 -5.73 -15.20
CA THR A 34 -5.79 -6.01 -16.21
C THR A 34 -4.40 -5.94 -15.59
N ARG A 35 -4.11 -4.91 -14.78
CA ARG A 35 -2.81 -4.77 -14.12
C ARG A 35 -2.53 -5.92 -13.16
N ARG A 36 -3.52 -6.34 -12.36
CA ARG A 36 -3.38 -7.49 -11.46
C ARG A 36 -3.04 -8.78 -12.22
N GLY A 37 -3.72 -9.05 -13.33
CA GLY A 37 -3.43 -10.21 -14.19
C GLY A 37 -2.03 -10.16 -14.80
N GLN A 38 -1.63 -9.00 -15.35
CA GLN A 38 -0.28 -8.81 -15.89
C GLN A 38 0.82 -9.09 -14.86
N VAL A 39 0.65 -8.60 -13.62
CA VAL A 39 1.62 -8.84 -12.55
C VAL A 39 1.64 -10.30 -12.10
N ALA A 40 0.47 -10.95 -12.04
CA ALA A 40 0.39 -12.38 -11.73
C ALA A 40 1.12 -13.22 -12.78
N ASP A 41 0.89 -12.96 -14.06
CA ASP A 41 1.54 -13.66 -15.17
C ASP A 41 3.04 -13.38 -15.22
N ALA A 42 3.45 -12.13 -15.01
CA ALA A 42 4.87 -11.77 -14.91
C ALA A 42 5.57 -12.49 -13.75
N ALA A 43 4.92 -12.63 -12.59
CA ALA A 43 5.48 -13.36 -11.45
C ALA A 43 5.65 -14.86 -11.77
N ARG A 44 4.67 -15.48 -12.46
CA ARG A 44 4.74 -16.88 -12.91
C ARG A 44 5.80 -17.09 -13.98
N GLY A 45 5.99 -16.12 -14.88
CA GLY A 45 7.06 -16.15 -15.88
C GLY A 45 8.46 -15.93 -15.28
N ARG A 46 8.56 -15.14 -14.20
CA ARG A 46 9.83 -14.83 -13.53
C ARG A 46 10.37 -15.99 -12.69
N PHE A 47 9.49 -16.82 -12.11
CA PHE A 47 9.88 -17.87 -11.17
C PHE A 47 9.33 -19.23 -11.59
N SER A 48 10.22 -20.21 -11.81
CA SER A 48 9.85 -21.58 -12.17
C SER A 48 9.04 -22.29 -11.09
N ASP A 49 9.36 -22.03 -9.82
CA ASP A 49 8.66 -22.55 -8.66
C ASP A 49 8.85 -21.64 -7.43
N THR A 50 8.26 -22.04 -6.31
CA THR A 50 8.35 -21.26 -5.07
C THR A 50 9.70 -21.32 -4.35
N ALA A 51 10.60 -22.24 -4.74
CA ALA A 51 11.95 -22.33 -4.22
C ALA A 51 12.88 -21.33 -4.93
N ALA A 52 12.68 -21.12 -6.24
CA ALA A 52 13.43 -20.16 -7.06
C ALA A 52 13.32 -18.71 -6.54
N ILE A 53 12.20 -18.35 -5.90
CA ILE A 53 11.95 -16.99 -5.38
C ILE A 53 13.05 -16.54 -4.40
N SER A 54 13.53 -17.43 -3.53
CA SER A 54 14.57 -17.09 -2.54
C SER A 54 15.93 -16.79 -3.19
N GLY A 55 16.16 -17.27 -4.42
CA GLY A 55 17.36 -17.01 -5.20
C GLY A 55 17.32 -15.70 -5.97
N ASP A 56 16.18 -15.02 -6.01
CA ASP A 56 16.07 -13.70 -6.62
C ASP A 56 16.97 -12.69 -5.89
N PRO A 57 17.78 -11.88 -6.61
CA PRO A 57 18.70 -10.94 -5.97
C PRO A 57 18.02 -9.94 -5.02
N VAL A 58 16.78 -9.52 -5.33
CA VAL A 58 16.05 -8.55 -4.50
C VAL A 58 15.49 -9.24 -3.25
N VAL A 59 14.90 -10.43 -3.42
CA VAL A 59 14.40 -11.23 -2.29
C VAL A 59 15.56 -11.61 -1.36
N ALA A 60 16.68 -12.06 -1.90
CA ALA A 60 17.87 -12.41 -1.12
C ALA A 60 18.41 -11.21 -0.32
N ALA A 61 18.46 -10.01 -0.94
CA ALA A 61 18.86 -8.78 -0.25
C ALA A 61 17.90 -8.41 0.88
N LEU A 62 16.58 -8.50 0.64
CA LEU A 62 15.58 -8.25 1.68
C LEU A 62 15.68 -9.24 2.84
N ARG A 63 15.90 -10.53 2.54
CA ARG A 63 16.14 -11.56 3.56
C ARG A 63 17.42 -11.27 4.36
N ALA A 64 18.45 -10.69 3.75
CA ALA A 64 19.64 -10.25 4.47
C ALA A 64 19.35 -9.09 5.43
N LEU A 65 18.55 -8.11 5.00
CA LEU A 65 18.11 -6.99 5.85
C LEU A 65 17.27 -7.45 7.04
N PHE A 66 16.36 -8.41 6.83
CA PHE A 66 15.60 -9.01 7.93
C PHE A 66 16.52 -9.62 8.97
N ARG A 67 17.52 -10.41 8.54
CA ARG A 67 18.51 -11.01 9.45
C ARG A 67 19.33 -9.96 10.18
N ALA A 68 19.74 -8.89 9.50
CA ALA A 68 20.47 -7.78 10.11
C ALA A 68 19.62 -7.04 11.17
N ALA A 69 18.30 -7.01 11.00
CA ALA A 69 17.35 -6.46 11.99
C ALA A 69 17.01 -7.44 13.13
N GLY A 70 17.59 -8.65 13.15
CA GLY A 70 17.30 -9.71 14.14
C GLY A 70 16.13 -10.63 13.77
N CYS A 71 15.49 -10.43 12.61
CA CYS A 71 14.32 -11.19 12.18
C CYS A 71 14.70 -12.37 11.27
N ASP A 72 14.32 -13.60 11.61
CA ASP A 72 14.48 -14.75 10.70
C ASP A 72 13.43 -14.70 9.56
N PRO A 73 13.84 -14.46 8.30
CA PRO A 73 12.92 -14.37 7.18
C PRO A 73 12.34 -15.73 6.73
N THR A 74 12.82 -16.84 7.31
CA THR A 74 12.24 -18.18 7.10
C THR A 74 11.00 -18.36 7.98
N ARG A 75 11.08 -17.89 9.23
CA ARG A 75 9.97 -17.87 10.19
C ARG A 75 8.98 -16.75 9.88
N TYR A 76 9.48 -15.54 9.64
CA TYR A 76 8.69 -14.34 9.35
C TYR A 76 8.97 -13.87 7.92
N ARG A 77 8.32 -14.53 6.97
CA ARG A 77 8.49 -14.24 5.55
C ARG A 77 8.07 -12.81 5.22
N PRO A 78 8.87 -12.05 4.44
CA PRO A 78 8.45 -10.75 3.92
C PRO A 78 7.15 -10.83 3.11
N ALA A 79 6.30 -9.82 3.21
CA ALA A 79 4.99 -9.79 2.56
C ALA A 79 5.08 -9.93 1.03
N SER A 80 6.07 -9.30 0.39
CA SER A 80 6.32 -9.43 -1.06
C SER A 80 6.67 -10.87 -1.45
N GLU A 81 7.54 -11.53 -0.71
CA GLU A 81 7.90 -12.95 -0.94
C GLU A 81 6.68 -13.87 -0.72
N ALA A 82 5.88 -13.60 0.31
CA ALA A 82 4.64 -14.35 0.56
C ALA A 82 3.63 -14.18 -0.58
N LEU A 83 3.51 -12.97 -1.15
CA LEU A 83 2.66 -12.66 -2.28
C LEU A 83 3.13 -13.37 -3.56
N LEU A 84 4.41 -13.26 -3.90
CA LEU A 84 5.02 -13.95 -5.04
C LEU A 84 4.79 -15.46 -4.98
N ARG A 85 4.97 -16.07 -3.79
CA ARG A 85 4.72 -17.50 -3.59
C ARG A 85 3.26 -17.90 -3.86
N ARG A 86 2.28 -17.02 -3.62
CA ARG A 86 0.88 -17.28 -3.94
C ARG A 86 0.65 -17.21 -5.46
N LEU A 87 1.23 -16.22 -6.13
CA LEU A 87 1.10 -16.04 -7.57
C LEU A 87 1.71 -17.21 -8.36
N VAL A 88 2.91 -17.65 -7.97
CA VAL A 88 3.59 -18.81 -8.58
C VAL A 88 2.82 -20.13 -8.36
N LYS A 89 2.02 -20.22 -7.28
CA LYS A 89 1.12 -21.36 -7.04
C LYS A 89 -0.20 -21.29 -7.84
N GLY A 90 -0.37 -20.28 -8.70
CA GLY A 90 -1.56 -20.10 -9.52
C GLY A 90 -2.69 -19.31 -8.87
N SER A 91 -2.47 -18.68 -7.70
CA SER A 91 -3.44 -17.71 -7.17
C SER A 91 -3.38 -16.41 -7.96
N GLU A 92 -4.48 -15.65 -7.94
CA GLU A 92 -4.55 -14.28 -8.47
C GLU A 92 -4.32 -13.25 -7.37
N LEU A 93 -4.00 -12.01 -7.76
CA LEU A 93 -4.02 -10.88 -6.83
C LEU A 93 -5.48 -10.56 -6.42
N PRO A 94 -5.77 -10.42 -5.12
CA PRO A 94 -7.12 -10.12 -4.67
C PRO A 94 -7.53 -8.71 -5.10
N ALA A 95 -8.82 -8.54 -5.38
CA ALA A 95 -9.45 -7.23 -5.52
C ALA A 95 -10.00 -6.79 -4.16
N ILE A 96 -9.33 -5.85 -3.49
CA ILE A 96 -9.66 -5.40 -2.13
C ILE A 96 -10.09 -3.93 -2.17
N PHE A 97 -9.18 -3.06 -2.55
CA PHE A 97 -9.39 -1.62 -2.66
C PHE A 97 -8.35 -1.06 -3.63
N PRO A 98 -8.66 -0.07 -4.49
CA PRO A 98 -7.78 0.34 -5.59
C PRO A 98 -6.31 0.57 -5.22
N LEU A 99 -6.07 1.27 -4.11
CA LEU A 99 -4.72 1.53 -3.62
C LEU A 99 -4.03 0.31 -3.01
N VAL A 100 -4.80 -0.58 -2.35
CA VAL A 100 -4.29 -1.84 -1.80
C VAL A 100 -3.91 -2.78 -2.93
N ASP A 101 -4.72 -2.84 -3.97
CA ASP A 101 -4.47 -3.63 -5.18
C ASP A 101 -3.20 -3.13 -5.89
N LEU A 102 -3.05 -1.82 -6.05
CA LEU A 102 -1.85 -1.21 -6.61
C LEU A 102 -0.62 -1.50 -5.74
N ASN A 103 -0.74 -1.38 -4.42
CA ASN A 103 0.32 -1.72 -3.47
C ASN A 103 0.77 -3.18 -3.60
N ASN A 104 -0.18 -4.10 -3.74
CA ASN A 104 0.11 -5.53 -3.95
C ASN A 104 0.78 -5.76 -5.32
N CYS A 105 0.31 -5.08 -6.38
CA CYS A 105 0.95 -5.14 -7.69
C CYS A 105 2.42 -4.70 -7.62
N LEU A 106 2.68 -3.53 -7.03
CA LEU A 106 4.04 -3.00 -6.85
C LEU A 106 4.90 -3.93 -6.00
N SER A 107 4.34 -4.48 -4.91
CA SER A 107 5.08 -5.38 -4.03
C SER A 107 5.53 -6.66 -4.72
N ALA A 108 4.67 -7.22 -5.59
CA ALA A 108 4.99 -8.41 -6.37
C ALA A 108 6.00 -8.09 -7.48
N GLU A 109 5.79 -7.02 -8.25
CA GLU A 109 6.65 -6.64 -9.37
C GLU A 109 8.08 -6.32 -8.93
N LEU A 110 8.21 -5.54 -7.84
CA LEU A 110 9.49 -5.13 -7.30
C LEU A 110 10.13 -6.17 -6.37
N ALA A 111 9.37 -7.18 -5.94
CA ALA A 111 9.75 -8.11 -4.87
C ALA A 111 10.08 -7.42 -3.51
N VAL A 112 9.62 -6.18 -3.32
CA VAL A 112 9.85 -5.37 -2.11
C VAL A 112 8.51 -5.12 -1.39
N PRO A 113 8.44 -5.25 -0.05
CA PRO A 113 7.23 -4.96 0.70
C PRO A 113 6.89 -3.47 0.61
N CYS A 114 5.67 -3.18 0.19
CA CYS A 114 5.11 -1.84 0.13
C CYS A 114 3.93 -1.74 1.12
N CYS A 115 3.71 -0.55 1.69
CA CYS A 115 2.49 -0.24 2.41
C CYS A 115 1.83 1.03 1.87
N VAL A 116 0.51 1.10 2.05
CA VAL A 116 -0.29 2.29 1.76
C VAL A 116 -1.00 2.72 3.03
N MET A 117 -0.92 4.00 3.32
CA MET A 117 -1.54 4.63 4.48
C MET A 117 -2.38 5.80 4.01
N VAL A 118 -3.52 6.02 4.66
CA VAL A 118 -4.32 7.22 4.40
C VAL A 118 -3.50 8.44 4.83
N GLU A 119 -3.59 9.52 4.08
CA GLU A 119 -3.01 10.79 4.53
C GLU A 119 -3.55 11.13 5.92
N ASP A 120 -2.73 11.71 6.79
CA ASP A 120 -3.08 12.03 8.18
C ASP A 120 -3.36 10.84 9.13
N SER A 121 -3.09 9.61 8.69
CA SER A 121 -3.23 8.41 9.54
C SER A 121 -2.01 8.11 10.43
N PHE A 122 -0.96 8.91 10.33
CA PHE A 122 0.28 8.82 11.11
C PHE A 122 0.82 10.21 11.51
N ARG A 123 1.74 10.24 12.47
CA ARG A 123 2.44 11.46 12.91
C ARG A 123 3.96 11.36 12.69
N ALA A 124 4.59 12.46 12.31
CA ALA A 124 6.06 12.53 12.29
C ALA A 124 6.63 12.73 13.72
N PRO A 125 7.88 12.31 14.00
CA PRO A 125 8.78 11.57 13.11
C PRO A 125 8.35 10.11 12.96
N LEU A 126 8.53 9.56 11.75
CA LEU A 126 8.44 8.12 11.54
C LEU A 126 9.76 7.46 11.92
N VAL A 127 9.70 6.43 12.76
CA VAL A 127 10.89 5.71 13.25
C VAL A 127 10.90 4.30 12.69
N TRP A 128 11.96 3.94 11.97
CA TRP A 128 12.17 2.58 11.48
C TRP A 128 13.19 1.86 12.37
N ARG A 129 12.69 1.00 13.26
CA ARG A 129 13.48 0.27 14.25
C ARG A 129 12.97 -1.15 14.46
N SER A 130 13.74 -1.97 15.17
CA SER A 130 13.24 -3.26 15.62
C SER A 130 12.24 -3.09 16.77
N GLY A 131 11.19 -3.91 16.79
CA GLY A 131 10.28 -3.99 17.92
C GLY A 131 10.95 -4.61 19.14
N VAL A 132 10.49 -4.22 20.33
CA VAL A 132 10.98 -4.73 21.61
C VAL A 132 9.94 -5.61 22.31
N GLU A 133 10.33 -6.24 23.42
CA GLU A 133 9.43 -7.08 24.21
C GLU A 133 8.20 -6.30 24.68
N GLY A 134 7.03 -6.96 24.67
CA GLY A 134 5.75 -6.34 25.03
C GLY A 134 5.10 -5.50 23.92
N GLU A 135 5.82 -5.12 22.85
CA GLU A 135 5.22 -4.42 21.72
C GLU A 135 4.43 -5.38 20.83
N SER A 136 3.19 -5.02 20.50
CA SER A 136 2.32 -5.77 19.61
C SER A 136 1.26 -4.89 18.97
N TYR A 137 0.61 -5.39 17.93
CA TYR A 137 -0.60 -4.79 17.38
C TYR A 137 -1.53 -5.86 16.80
N GLU A 138 -2.78 -5.49 16.55
CA GLU A 138 -3.76 -6.35 15.88
C GLU A 138 -3.51 -6.41 14.37
N SER A 139 -3.06 -7.57 13.88
CA SER A 139 -2.87 -7.83 12.46
C SER A 139 -4.11 -8.44 11.81
N LEU A 140 -4.10 -8.59 10.49
CA LEU A 140 -5.14 -9.35 9.76
C LEU A 140 -5.28 -10.82 10.22
N ARG A 141 -4.34 -11.33 11.02
CA ARG A 141 -4.35 -12.70 11.57
C ARG A 141 -4.54 -12.73 13.09
N GLY A 142 -4.93 -11.60 13.69
CA GLY A 142 -5.04 -11.42 15.13
C GLY A 142 -3.77 -10.81 15.76
N PRO A 143 -3.59 -10.95 17.09
CA PRO A 143 -2.49 -10.34 17.82
C PRO A 143 -1.12 -10.73 17.26
N PHE A 144 -0.28 -9.73 16.99
CA PHE A 144 1.05 -9.94 16.42
C PHE A 144 2.12 -9.27 17.28
N ASN A 145 3.02 -10.09 17.85
CA ASN A 145 4.16 -9.62 18.63
C ASN A 145 5.20 -8.98 17.71
N LEU A 146 5.84 -7.91 18.18
CA LEU A 146 6.77 -7.12 17.38
C LEU A 146 8.25 -7.34 17.70
N VAL A 147 8.56 -8.04 18.79
CA VAL A 147 9.94 -8.33 19.19
C VAL A 147 10.76 -8.87 18.02
N ASP A 148 11.95 -8.28 17.82
CA ASP A 148 12.93 -8.58 16.77
C ASP A 148 12.45 -8.39 15.32
N LYS A 149 11.32 -7.73 15.10
CA LYS A 149 10.79 -7.48 13.75
C LYS A 149 11.10 -6.05 13.34
N PRO A 150 11.42 -5.80 12.06
CA PRO A 150 11.47 -4.44 11.55
C PRO A 150 10.06 -3.85 11.54
N VAL A 151 9.89 -2.70 12.18
CA VAL A 151 8.59 -2.02 12.31
C VAL A 151 8.75 -0.54 12.04
N LEU A 152 7.76 0.02 11.35
CA LEU A 152 7.58 1.46 11.22
C LEU A 152 6.75 1.95 12.41
N PHE A 153 7.25 2.91 13.15
CA PHE A 153 6.56 3.55 14.26
C PHE A 153 6.27 5.01 13.95
N ASP A 154 5.23 5.53 14.60
CA ASP A 154 5.08 6.95 14.87
C ASP A 154 5.09 7.18 16.40
N PRO A 155 4.97 8.44 16.87
CA PRO A 155 4.89 8.71 18.30
C PRO A 155 3.68 8.08 19.02
N ASP A 156 2.64 7.68 18.30
CA ASP A 156 1.42 7.09 18.85
C ASP A 156 1.54 5.54 18.93
N GLY A 157 2.52 4.93 18.26
CA GLY A 157 2.85 3.50 18.39
C GLY A 157 3.29 2.83 17.08
N PRO A 158 3.23 1.48 17.01
CA PRO A 158 3.57 0.76 15.79
C PRO A 158 2.55 1.05 14.67
N LEU A 159 3.06 1.40 13.49
CA LEU A 159 2.26 1.62 12.31
C LEU A 159 2.08 0.36 11.49
N ASP A 160 3.20 -0.25 11.08
CA ASP A 160 3.19 -1.34 10.09
C ASP A 160 4.49 -2.14 10.12
N THR A 161 4.44 -3.36 9.55
CA THR A 161 5.59 -4.24 9.36
C THR A 161 5.66 -4.73 7.92
N PRO A 162 6.85 -5.06 7.40
CA PRO A 162 7.00 -5.66 6.08
C PRO A 162 6.59 -7.15 6.04
N ILE A 163 5.89 -7.65 7.07
CA ILE A 163 5.50 -9.06 7.24
C ILE A 163 3.98 -9.22 7.13
N THR A 164 3.24 -8.46 7.94
CA THR A 164 1.79 -8.43 7.96
C THR A 164 1.35 -7.01 8.29
N PRO A 165 0.23 -6.52 7.74
CA PRO A 165 -0.24 -5.18 8.05
C PRO A 165 -1.01 -5.10 9.37
N ALA A 166 -0.99 -3.92 9.97
CA ALA A 166 -1.87 -3.54 11.07
C ALA A 166 -3.32 -3.36 10.62
N THR A 167 -4.25 -3.70 11.50
CA THR A 167 -5.68 -3.41 11.31
C THR A 167 -5.99 -1.99 11.78
N SER A 168 -7.02 -1.38 11.18
CA SER A 168 -7.47 -0.03 11.51
C SER A 168 -7.91 0.15 12.96
N GLY A 169 -8.27 -0.93 13.66
CA GLY A 169 -8.65 -0.93 15.08
C GLY A 169 -7.47 -1.09 16.06
N SER A 170 -6.25 -1.33 15.57
CA SER A 170 -5.07 -1.47 16.43
C SER A 170 -4.63 -0.17 17.11
N ARG A 171 -5.13 0.98 16.63
CA ARG A 171 -4.81 2.30 17.15
C ARG A 171 -6.06 2.94 17.76
N SER A 172 -5.87 3.66 18.86
CA SER A 172 -6.95 4.24 19.66
C SER A 172 -7.51 5.58 19.12
N ARG A 173 -7.07 6.09 17.95
CA ARG A 173 -7.42 7.45 17.50
C ARG A 173 -8.04 7.55 16.09
N PRO A 174 -9.08 8.39 15.90
CA PRO A 174 -9.55 8.79 14.57
C PRO A 174 -8.54 9.71 13.83
N PRO A 175 -8.59 9.76 12.49
CA PRO A 175 -7.71 10.61 11.68
C PRO A 175 -7.88 12.10 12.06
N GLN A 176 -6.78 12.84 12.12
CA GLN A 176 -6.77 14.27 12.46
C GLN A 176 -6.40 15.08 11.21
N PRO A 177 -7.15 16.10 10.79
CA PRO A 177 -6.83 16.85 9.59
C PRO A 177 -5.48 17.57 9.73
N TRP A 178 -4.64 17.46 8.70
CA TRP A 178 -3.37 18.16 8.58
C TRP A 178 -3.53 19.68 8.79
N ARG A 179 -2.76 20.24 9.74
CA ARG A 179 -2.64 21.69 9.96
C ARG A 179 -1.33 22.21 9.38
N GLY A 180 -1.06 21.95 8.10
CA GLY A 180 0.08 22.53 7.39
C GLY A 180 -0.32 23.65 6.46
N SER A 181 -0.94 24.71 6.97
CA SER A 181 -0.98 25.95 6.21
C SER A 181 0.43 26.55 6.13
N SER A 182 1.09 26.41 4.99
CA SER A 182 2.03 27.43 4.52
C SER A 182 1.37 28.20 3.37
N PRO A 183 1.18 29.53 3.51
CA PRO A 183 0.44 30.33 2.55
C PRO A 183 1.38 30.80 1.44
N THR A 184 1.43 30.10 0.31
CA THR A 184 1.78 30.71 -1.00
C THR A 184 1.48 29.72 -2.14
N CYS A 185 0.19 29.58 -2.46
CA CYS A 185 -0.22 29.28 -3.82
C CYS A 185 -1.31 30.30 -4.18
N PRO A 186 -1.01 31.39 -4.91
CA PRO A 186 -2.04 32.25 -5.45
C PRO A 186 -2.68 31.53 -6.64
N HIS A 187 -3.99 31.76 -6.82
CA HIS A 187 -4.83 31.30 -7.95
C HIS A 187 -5.45 29.91 -7.82
N LEU A 188 -6.56 29.82 -7.06
CA LEU A 188 -7.85 29.49 -7.67
C LEU A 188 -8.98 29.79 -6.66
N ARG A 189 -9.73 30.86 -6.90
CA ARG A 189 -10.95 31.16 -6.14
C ARG A 189 -12.11 30.66 -7.00
N LEU A 190 -12.66 29.49 -6.69
CA LEU A 190 -13.86 28.99 -7.36
C LEU A 190 -15.09 29.52 -6.61
N THR A 191 -15.80 30.47 -7.22
CA THR A 191 -17.19 30.75 -6.87
C THR A 191 -18.06 29.59 -7.36
N PRO A 192 -19.02 29.08 -6.57
CA PRO A 192 -19.91 28.03 -7.02
C PRO A 192 -20.86 28.55 -8.10
N THR A 193 -20.79 27.96 -9.30
CA THR A 193 -21.78 28.15 -10.37
C THR A 193 -23.05 27.39 -10.02
N PRO A 194 -24.26 28.00 -10.12
CA PRO A 194 -25.50 27.29 -9.82
C PRO A 194 -25.81 26.21 -10.88
N PRO A 195 -26.48 25.11 -10.51
CA PRO A 195 -26.78 24.01 -11.42
C PRO A 195 -27.80 24.41 -12.49
N ALA A 196 -27.60 23.92 -13.72
CA ALA A 196 -28.50 24.10 -14.85
C ALA A 196 -29.86 23.40 -14.63
N PRO A 197 -30.97 23.93 -15.18
CA PRO A 197 -32.30 23.33 -15.03
C PRO A 197 -32.48 22.07 -15.91
N PRO A 198 -33.36 21.13 -15.50
CA PRO A 198 -33.56 19.89 -16.22
C PRO A 198 -34.31 20.09 -17.55
N SER A 199 -33.78 19.48 -18.62
CA SER A 199 -34.44 19.44 -19.93
C SER A 199 -35.68 18.53 -19.90
N THR A 200 -36.81 19.10 -20.32
CA THR A 200 -38.08 18.41 -20.58
C THR A 200 -37.92 17.38 -21.69
N VAL A 201 -38.25 16.11 -21.44
CA VAL A 201 -38.51 15.11 -22.50
C VAL A 201 -39.99 14.79 -22.51
N SER A 202 -40.60 15.06 -23.66
CA SER A 202 -42.02 14.89 -23.94
C SER A 202 -42.40 13.42 -24.09
N ARG A 203 -43.63 13.12 -23.68
CA ARG A 203 -44.27 11.82 -23.60
C ARG A 203 -44.86 11.42 -24.95
N MET A 204 -44.62 10.20 -25.45
CA MET A 204 -45.59 9.45 -26.27
C MET A 204 -45.54 7.95 -25.95
N ALA A 205 -46.74 7.38 -25.80
CA ALA A 205 -47.09 6.01 -25.42
C ALA A 205 -47.11 5.07 -26.66
N ARG A 206 -47.14 3.72 -26.63
CA ARG A 206 -47.95 2.73 -25.88
C ARG A 206 -47.41 1.28 -26.13
N GLY A 207 -47.68 0.38 -25.17
CA GLY A 207 -47.90 -1.09 -25.34
C GLY A 207 -46.65 -1.95 -25.49
N SER A 208 -46.46 -3.12 -24.88
CA SER A 208 -47.32 -4.07 -24.17
C SER A 208 -46.47 -5.03 -23.31
N ARG A 209 -47.12 -5.66 -22.32
CA ARG A 209 -46.62 -6.54 -21.24
C ARG A 209 -45.72 -7.69 -21.70
N LEU A 210 -44.81 -8.13 -20.82
CA LEU A 210 -44.81 -9.47 -20.19
C LEU A 210 -43.78 -9.56 -19.02
N SER A 211 -44.33 -9.92 -17.84
CA SER A 211 -43.79 -10.74 -16.75
C SER A 211 -42.29 -10.75 -16.38
N GLY A 212 -42.01 -10.40 -15.12
CA GLY A 212 -41.50 -11.40 -14.16
C GLY A 212 -40.07 -11.25 -13.66
N VAL A 213 -39.97 -11.17 -12.32
CA VAL A 213 -38.84 -11.51 -11.43
C VAL A 213 -37.88 -10.37 -11.05
N GLU A 214 -38.12 -9.83 -9.84
CA GLU A 214 -37.19 -9.04 -9.02
C GLU A 214 -35.92 -9.84 -8.65
N PRO A 215 -34.80 -9.13 -8.45
CA PRO A 215 -33.96 -9.42 -7.30
C PRO A 215 -33.75 -8.17 -6.43
N GLN A 216 -34.08 -8.33 -5.14
CA GLN A 216 -33.79 -7.42 -4.04
C GLN A 216 -32.28 -7.08 -3.93
N GLY A 217 -32.00 -5.81 -3.61
CA GLY A 217 -30.92 -5.48 -2.67
C GLY A 217 -29.60 -4.96 -3.24
N ARG A 218 -29.63 -3.95 -4.10
CA ARG A 218 -28.42 -3.15 -4.43
C ARG A 218 -28.13 -2.20 -3.26
N LYS A 219 -27.10 -2.48 -2.45
CA LYS A 219 -26.58 -1.52 -1.47
C LYS A 219 -26.03 -0.30 -2.20
N GLU A 220 -26.45 0.86 -1.74
CA GLU A 220 -26.10 2.18 -2.25
C GLU A 220 -24.58 2.38 -2.26
N HIS A 221 -24.04 2.74 -3.43
CA HIS A 221 -22.70 3.31 -3.56
C HIS A 221 -22.76 4.71 -2.95
N ARG A 222 -22.09 4.92 -1.81
CA ARG A 222 -21.79 6.28 -1.34
C ARG A 222 -20.67 6.83 -2.20
N ASP A 223 -20.90 7.99 -2.80
CA ASP A 223 -19.86 8.81 -3.42
C ASP A 223 -18.81 9.14 -2.37
N ILE A 224 -17.61 8.56 -2.51
CA ILE A 224 -16.44 8.90 -1.71
C ILE A 224 -15.63 9.85 -2.58
N GLY A 225 -15.56 11.12 -2.16
CA GLY A 225 -14.73 12.15 -2.81
C GLY A 225 -13.24 11.78 -2.84
N PRO A 226 -12.39 12.60 -3.49
CA PRO A 226 -10.99 12.27 -3.73
C PRO A 226 -10.27 11.97 -2.41
N SER A 227 -9.85 10.72 -2.25
CA SER A 227 -9.16 10.22 -1.07
C SER A 227 -7.67 10.29 -1.33
N HIS A 228 -6.97 11.17 -0.61
CA HIS A 228 -5.51 11.28 -0.69
C HIS A 228 -4.89 10.16 0.18
N SER A 229 -3.84 9.50 -0.30
CA SER A 229 -3.16 8.45 0.45
C SER A 229 -1.66 8.45 0.18
N THR A 230 -0.87 8.18 1.21
CA THR A 230 0.59 8.12 1.12
C THR A 230 1.02 6.67 1.04
N VAL A 231 1.78 6.33 0.00
CA VAL A 231 2.48 5.05 -0.07
C VAL A 231 3.87 5.22 0.52
N ALA A 232 4.17 4.41 1.51
CA ALA A 232 5.50 4.24 2.07
C ALA A 232 6.00 2.86 1.61
N THR A 233 7.05 2.83 0.80
CA THR A 233 7.70 1.57 0.42
C THR A 233 9.11 1.57 0.96
N SER A 234 9.53 0.51 1.63
CA SER A 234 10.93 0.39 2.04
C SER A 234 11.73 -0.22 0.89
N GLN A 235 12.12 0.60 -0.09
CA GLN A 235 13.07 0.15 -1.13
C GLN A 235 14.51 0.17 -0.63
N THR A 236 15.41 -0.48 -1.35
CA THR A 236 16.84 -0.62 -1.04
C THR A 236 17.68 0.15 -2.05
N GLN A 237 18.68 0.92 -1.62
CA GLN A 237 19.74 1.41 -2.50
C GLN A 237 20.96 0.48 -2.47
N ARG A 238 21.35 -0.06 -3.63
CA ARG A 238 22.72 -0.54 -3.83
C ARG A 238 23.66 0.66 -3.89
N ARG A 239 24.51 0.87 -2.88
CA ARG A 239 25.76 1.63 -3.10
C ARG A 239 26.74 0.74 -3.84
N LYS A 240 27.01 1.04 -5.13
CA LYS A 240 28.25 0.56 -5.77
C LYS A 240 29.41 1.18 -5.00
N ALA A 241 30.18 0.36 -4.29
CA ALA A 241 31.49 0.78 -3.79
C ALA A 241 32.37 1.09 -5.01
N ALA A 242 32.60 2.37 -5.28
CA ALA A 242 33.68 2.79 -6.15
C ALA A 242 34.99 2.46 -5.43
N LYS A 243 35.67 1.38 -5.84
CA LYS A 243 37.08 1.19 -5.51
C LYS A 243 37.87 2.27 -6.25
N GLY A 244 38.27 3.29 -5.52
CA GLY A 244 39.42 4.11 -5.91
C GLY A 244 40.66 3.22 -5.85
N SER A 245 41.31 3.06 -7.00
CA SER A 245 42.70 2.63 -7.11
C SER A 245 43.43 3.82 -7.75
N GLN A 246 43.96 4.66 -6.87
CA GLN A 246 45.21 5.38 -7.13
C GLN A 246 46.28 4.64 -6.31
N GLY A 247 47.39 4.33 -6.96
CA GLY A 247 48.50 3.54 -6.45
C GLY A 247 49.19 2.87 -7.62
#